data_AF-A0A3S4U856-F1
#
_entry.id   AF-A0A3S4U856-F1
#
_cell.length_a   1.000
_cell.length_b   1.000
_cell.length_c   1.000
_cell.angle_alpha   90.00
_cell.angle_beta   90.00
_cell.angle_gamma   90.00
#
_symmetry.space_group_name_H-M   'P 1'
#
loop_
_entity.id
_entity.type
_entity.pdbx_description
1 polymer ?
#
loop_
_entity_poly.entity_id
_entity_poly.type
_entity_poly.pdbx_seq_one_letter_code
_entity_poly.pdbx_strand_id
1 'polypeptide(L)'
;MENNFFDVDPHQDRLDDIKLFAKLYFNGDEEKAEAYYDAMQQGKSKGFKENVRDNTSPPSNFVSTSISQGVAINFATNFGSRNGYVYAIKPNGGIDVNRTLGSASPYPSEQEIAIPYGINPKNILGVTPVDKNGKLGNHSILNR
;
A
#
# COMPACT_ATOMS: atom_id res chain seq x y z
N MET A 1 10.53 -19.82 1.11
CA MET A 1 11.01 -18.50 1.56
C MET A 1 9.79 -17.78 2.09
N GLU A 2 9.81 -17.34 3.35
CA GLU A 2 8.72 -16.54 3.91
C GLU A 2 8.77 -15.17 3.25
N ASN A 3 7.79 -14.87 2.40
CA ASN A 3 7.67 -13.53 1.82
C ASN A 3 7.16 -12.62 2.93
N ASN A 4 7.95 -11.65 3.37
CA ASN A 4 7.46 -10.58 4.22
C ASN A 4 6.94 -9.48 3.30
N PHE A 5 5.74 -8.99 3.55
CA PHE A 5 5.30 -7.75 2.92
C PHE A 5 5.71 -6.59 3.83
N PHE A 6 6.01 -5.46 3.21
CA PHE A 6 6.41 -4.25 3.89
C PHE A 6 5.47 -3.11 3.57
N ASP A 7 4.87 -2.54 4.61
CA ASP A 7 3.92 -1.43 4.52
C ASP A 7 4.62 -0.09 4.78
N VAL A 8 4.11 0.96 4.15
CA VAL A 8 4.58 2.34 4.22
C VAL A 8 3.39 3.29 4.27
N ASP A 9 3.39 4.16 5.30
CA ASP A 9 2.39 5.20 5.55
C ASP A 9 2.06 5.96 4.24
N PRO A 10 0.77 6.08 3.84
CA PRO A 10 0.36 6.55 2.53
C PRO A 10 1.03 7.87 2.13
N HIS A 11 1.66 7.84 0.95
CA HIS A 11 2.17 9.02 0.29
C HIS A 11 0.99 9.95 -0.07
N GLN A 12 1.12 11.26 0.10
CA GLN A 12 0.00 12.21 -0.04
C GLN A 12 -0.44 12.40 -1.51
N ASP A 13 0.34 11.91 -2.48
CA ASP A 13 0.20 12.23 -3.92
C ASP A 13 -0.51 11.16 -4.76
N ARG A 14 -1.29 10.28 -4.14
CA ARG A 14 -1.76 8.98 -4.65
C ARG A 14 -2.98 8.99 -5.60
N LEU A 15 -3.20 10.05 -6.38
CA LEU A 15 -4.33 10.07 -7.33
C LEU A 15 -4.25 8.94 -8.37
N ASP A 16 -3.04 8.68 -8.88
CA ASP A 16 -2.78 7.60 -9.83
C ASP A 16 -3.00 6.22 -9.22
N ASP A 17 -2.62 6.05 -7.95
CA ASP A 17 -2.80 4.81 -7.22
C ASP A 17 -4.28 4.52 -6.97
N ILE A 18 -5.13 5.53 -6.76
CA ILE A 18 -6.57 5.30 -6.59
C ILE A 18 -7.21 4.81 -7.89
N LYS A 19 -6.79 5.35 -9.04
CA LYS A 19 -7.21 4.80 -10.35
C LYS A 19 -6.67 3.39 -10.56
N LEU A 20 -5.42 3.15 -10.19
CA LEU A 20 -4.78 1.83 -10.24
C LEU A 20 -5.55 0.81 -9.41
N PHE A 21 -5.86 1.14 -8.16
CA PHE A 21 -6.63 0.30 -7.25
C PHE A 21 -8.04 0.04 -7.72
N ALA A 22 -8.70 1.05 -8.30
CA ALA A 22 -10.01 0.86 -8.90
C ALA A 22 -9.92 -0.18 -10.04
N LYS A 23 -8.93 -0.07 -10.93
CA LYS A 23 -8.70 -1.06 -11.98
C LYS A 23 -8.42 -2.45 -11.40
N LEU A 24 -7.58 -2.56 -10.38
CA LEU A 24 -7.28 -3.83 -9.73
C LEU A 24 -8.53 -4.46 -9.09
N TYR A 25 -9.35 -3.67 -8.40
CA TYR A 25 -10.58 -4.13 -7.75
C TYR A 25 -11.60 -4.70 -8.74
N PHE A 26 -11.69 -4.11 -9.94
CA PHE A 26 -12.59 -4.57 -10.98
C PHE A 26 -11.91 -5.43 -12.05
N ASN A 27 -10.76 -6.06 -11.74
CA ASN A 27 -10.04 -6.95 -12.65
C ASN A 27 -9.74 -6.32 -14.03
N GLY A 28 -9.42 -5.03 -14.07
CA GLY A 28 -9.11 -4.28 -15.28
C GLY A 28 -10.33 -3.72 -16.04
N ASP A 29 -11.55 -3.87 -15.52
CA ASP A 29 -12.75 -3.23 -16.09
C ASP A 29 -12.69 -1.70 -15.87
N GLU A 30 -12.33 -0.99 -16.94
CA GLU A 30 -12.07 0.45 -16.90
C GLU A 30 -13.32 1.28 -16.62
N GLU A 31 -14.49 0.85 -17.11
CA GLU A 31 -15.75 1.57 -16.91
C GLU A 31 -16.15 1.54 -15.43
N LYS A 32 -16.05 0.37 -14.80
CA LYS A 32 -16.30 0.23 -13.35
C LYS A 32 -15.25 0.94 -12.52
N ALA A 33 -13.98 0.89 -12.93
CA ALA A 33 -12.89 1.56 -12.24
C ALA A 33 -13.04 3.09 -12.25
N GLU A 34 -13.35 3.69 -13.40
CA GLU A 34 -13.58 5.14 -13.50
C GLU A 34 -14.84 5.56 -12.72
N ALA A 35 -15.93 4.79 -12.80
CA ALA A 35 -17.14 5.05 -12.00
C ALA A 35 -16.85 5.01 -10.48
N TYR A 36 -16.01 4.08 -10.04
CA TYR A 36 -15.58 3.98 -8.65
C TYR A 36 -14.65 5.12 -8.21
N TYR A 37 -13.70 5.50 -9.08
CA TYR A 37 -12.82 6.64 -8.87
C TYR A 37 -13.62 7.95 -8.73
N ASP A 38 -14.57 8.20 -9.63
CA ASP A 38 -15.44 9.37 -9.58
C ASP A 38 -16.31 9.40 -8.31
N ALA A 39 -16.83 8.24 -7.90
CA ALA A 39 -17.60 8.12 -6.66
C ALA A 39 -16.75 8.40 -5.40
N MET A 40 -15.46 8.02 -5.40
CA MET A 40 -14.51 8.37 -4.35
C MET A 40 -14.21 9.87 -4.32
N GLN A 41 -13.96 10.48 -5.48
CA GLN A 41 -13.70 11.92 -5.59
C GLN A 41 -14.87 12.78 -5.12
N GLN A 42 -16.10 12.30 -5.31
CA GLN A 42 -17.31 12.98 -4.86
C GLN A 42 -17.64 12.72 -3.38
N GLY A 43 -16.84 11.94 -2.65
CA GLY A 43 -17.12 11.57 -1.25
C GLY A 43 -18.39 10.72 -1.08
N LYS A 44 -18.92 10.14 -2.17
CA LYS A 44 -20.15 9.34 -2.22
C LYS A 44 -19.91 7.85 -1.98
N SER A 45 -18.66 7.41 -1.82
CA SER A 45 -18.28 6.04 -1.46
C SER A 45 -18.69 5.60 -0.03
N LYS A 46 -19.53 6.38 0.67
CA LYS A 46 -20.06 6.13 2.03
C LYS A 46 -20.68 4.72 2.24
N GLY A 47 -21.04 4.00 1.18
CA GLY A 47 -21.55 2.61 1.26
C GLY A 47 -20.50 1.52 1.48
N PHE A 48 -19.19 1.85 1.48
CA PHE A 48 -18.09 0.87 1.60
C PHE A 48 -17.26 1.03 2.88
N LYS A 49 -17.85 1.62 3.94
CA LYS A 49 -17.15 1.87 5.22
C LYS A 49 -17.50 0.84 6.28
N GLU A 50 -16.55 -0.02 6.61
CA GLU A 50 -16.18 -0.31 8.01
C GLU A 50 -14.64 -0.47 8.06
N ASN A 51 -13.95 0.40 8.82
CA ASN A 51 -12.56 0.29 9.30
C ASN A 51 -11.36 0.90 8.53
N VAL A 52 -11.51 1.62 7.41
CA VAL A 52 -10.36 2.34 6.81
C VAL A 52 -10.15 3.69 7.54
N ARG A 53 -9.20 3.72 8.49
CA ARG A 53 -8.74 4.96 9.14
C ARG A 53 -7.67 5.62 8.27
N ASP A 54 -8.01 6.81 7.77
CA ASP A 54 -7.22 7.79 7.01
C ASP A 54 -6.38 7.31 5.81
N ASN A 55 -6.82 7.74 4.62
CA ASN A 55 -6.01 7.79 3.41
C ASN A 55 -6.48 9.07 2.69
N THR A 56 -5.74 10.17 2.79
CA THR A 56 -6.33 11.49 2.56
C THR A 56 -6.33 11.90 1.08
N SER A 57 -7.53 11.78 0.49
CA SER A 57 -8.08 12.49 -0.67
C SER A 57 -7.54 12.19 -2.09
N PRO A 58 -8.22 11.32 -2.87
CA PRO A 58 -9.36 10.50 -2.48
C PRO A 58 -8.95 9.38 -1.50
N PRO A 59 -9.87 8.91 -0.65
CA PRO A 59 -9.58 7.80 0.25
C PRO A 59 -9.52 6.48 -0.48
N SER A 60 -8.33 5.93 -0.78
CA SER A 60 -8.23 4.55 -1.25
C SER A 60 -8.51 3.57 -0.10
N ASN A 61 -9.32 2.54 -0.38
CA ASN A 61 -9.55 1.40 0.51
C ASN A 61 -8.39 0.39 0.51
N PHE A 62 -7.28 0.69 -0.17
CA PHE A 62 -6.12 -0.18 -0.26
C PHE A 62 -4.95 0.35 0.56
N VAL A 63 -4.25 -0.57 1.19
CA VAL A 63 -2.93 -0.34 1.77
C VAL A 63 -1.90 -0.91 0.80
N SER A 64 -0.96 -0.06 0.39
CA SER A 64 0.13 -0.49 -0.49
C SER A 64 1.23 -1.13 0.31
N THR A 65 1.62 -2.32 -0.12
CA THR A 65 2.74 -3.03 0.47
C THR A 65 3.68 -3.49 -0.64
N SER A 66 4.93 -3.75 -0.30
CA SER A 66 5.91 -4.30 -1.25
C SER A 66 6.50 -5.60 -0.72
N ILE A 67 6.81 -6.55 -1.61
CA ILE A 67 7.66 -7.69 -1.27
C ILE A 67 9.14 -7.31 -1.11
N SER A 68 9.53 -6.11 -1.56
CA SER A 68 10.91 -5.63 -1.50
C SER A 68 11.13 -4.73 -0.28
N GLN A 69 11.98 -5.18 0.63
CA GLN A 69 12.40 -4.38 1.78
C GLN A 69 13.05 -3.06 1.36
N GLY A 70 13.84 -3.07 0.29
CA GLY A 70 14.50 -1.86 -0.22
C GLY A 70 13.50 -0.83 -0.75
N VAL A 71 12.44 -1.29 -1.44
CA VAL A 71 11.36 -0.41 -1.90
C VAL A 71 10.64 0.21 -0.70
N ALA A 72 10.28 -0.59 0.30
CA ALA A 72 9.64 -0.08 1.51
C ALA A 72 10.52 0.91 2.28
N ILE A 73 11.84 0.68 2.34
CA ILE A 73 12.79 1.65 2.92
C ILE A 73 12.77 2.97 2.15
N ASN A 74 12.80 2.93 0.82
CA ASN A 74 12.76 4.14 0.00
C ASN A 74 11.49 4.95 0.27
N PHE A 75 10.33 4.30 0.29
CA PHE A 75 9.08 4.98 0.60
C PHE A 75 9.00 5.49 2.05
N ALA A 76 9.47 4.69 3.02
CA ALA A 76 9.42 5.05 4.44
C ALA A 76 10.25 6.31 4.71
N THR A 77 11.38 6.43 4.02
CA THR A 77 12.27 7.57 4.12
C THR A 77 11.91 8.72 3.18
N ASN A 78 10.84 8.58 2.39
CA ASN A 78 10.53 9.46 1.27
C ASN A 78 11.79 9.78 0.44
N PHE A 79 12.40 8.72 -0.09
CA PHE A 79 13.63 8.72 -0.87
C PHE A 79 14.79 9.44 -0.18
N GLY A 80 14.92 9.22 1.13
CA GLY A 80 15.97 9.75 1.99
C GLY A 80 15.79 11.19 2.48
N SER A 81 14.59 11.76 2.35
CA SER A 81 14.27 13.08 2.89
C SER A 81 13.89 13.06 4.38
N ARG A 82 13.47 11.91 4.92
CA ARG A 82 13.07 11.75 6.33
C ARG A 82 13.46 10.39 6.90
N ASN A 83 13.48 10.30 8.23
CA ASN A 83 13.43 8.99 8.91
C ASN A 83 12.01 8.41 8.77
N GLY A 84 11.87 7.10 8.91
CA GLY A 84 10.59 6.42 8.79
C GLY A 84 10.52 5.11 9.56
N TYR A 85 9.53 4.30 9.21
CA TYR A 85 9.29 2.99 9.78
C TYR A 85 8.98 1.99 8.68
N VAL A 86 9.51 0.78 8.82
CA VAL A 86 9.23 -0.36 7.94
C VAL A 86 8.50 -1.41 8.77
N TYR A 87 7.25 -1.69 8.40
CA TYR A 87 6.44 -2.71 9.04
C TYR A 87 6.64 -4.04 8.34
N ALA A 88 6.92 -5.11 9.08
CA ALA A 88 6.88 -6.47 8.53
C ALA A 88 5.48 -7.03 8.78
N ILE A 89 4.84 -7.54 7.73
CA ILE A 89 3.51 -8.14 7.84
C ILE A 89 3.50 -9.54 7.23
N LYS A 90 2.68 -10.43 7.79
CA LYS A 90 2.39 -11.74 7.21
C LYS A 90 1.64 -11.55 5.89
N PRO A 91 1.96 -12.34 4.86
CA PRO A 91 1.13 -12.42 3.67
C PRO A 91 -0.30 -12.81 4.06
N ASN A 92 -1.26 -11.93 3.82
CA ASN A 92 -2.66 -12.23 4.04
C ASN A 92 -3.50 -11.67 2.88
N GLY A 93 -3.54 -12.41 1.78
CA GLY A 93 -4.14 -11.95 0.55
C GLY A 93 -3.39 -10.75 -0.03
N GLY A 94 -4.09 -9.99 -0.86
CA GLY A 94 -3.54 -8.87 -1.62
C GLY A 94 -3.43 -9.18 -3.11
N ILE A 95 -3.53 -8.12 -3.90
CA ILE A 95 -3.47 -8.18 -5.36
C ILE A 95 -2.05 -7.84 -5.77
N ASP A 96 -1.38 -8.80 -6.40
CA ASP A 96 -0.10 -8.55 -7.07
C ASP A 96 -0.34 -7.65 -8.29
N VAL A 97 0.10 -6.41 -8.20
CA VAL A 97 -0.17 -5.36 -9.20
C VAL A 97 0.47 -5.72 -10.53
N ASN A 98 1.73 -6.15 -10.50
CA ASN A 98 2.47 -6.53 -11.71
C ASN A 98 1.85 -7.74 -12.40
N ARG A 99 1.45 -8.74 -11.62
CA ARG A 99 0.79 -9.92 -12.18
C ARG A 99 -0.58 -9.59 -12.77
N THR A 100 -1.30 -8.65 -12.17
CA THR A 100 -2.66 -8.28 -12.61
C THR A 100 -2.64 -7.40 -13.85
N LEU A 101 -1.70 -6.47 -13.94
CA LEU A 101 -1.65 -5.46 -15.01
C LEU A 101 -0.65 -5.79 -16.12
N GLY A 102 0.31 -6.68 -15.86
CA GLY A 102 1.35 -7.03 -16.83
C GLY A 102 2.11 -5.80 -17.30
N SER A 103 2.16 -5.61 -18.63
CA SER A 103 2.82 -4.45 -19.25
C SER A 103 2.14 -3.10 -18.99
N ALA A 104 0.92 -3.11 -18.46
CA ALA A 104 0.20 -1.89 -18.07
C ALA A 104 0.50 -1.44 -16.63
N SER A 105 1.36 -2.16 -15.89
CA SER A 105 1.78 -1.74 -14.55
C SER A 105 2.58 -0.43 -14.64
N PRO A 106 2.17 0.65 -13.94
CA PRO A 106 2.84 1.94 -14.02
C PRO A 106 4.21 1.93 -13.34
N TYR A 107 4.34 1.18 -12.24
CA TYR A 107 5.54 1.16 -11.39
C TYR A 107 6.01 -0.26 -11.09
N PRO A 108 6.43 -1.04 -12.10
CA PRO A 108 6.73 -2.46 -11.91
C PRO A 108 7.89 -2.72 -10.94
N SER A 109 8.81 -1.76 -10.78
CA SER A 109 9.92 -1.83 -9.82
C SER A 109 9.48 -1.84 -8.36
N GLU A 110 8.28 -1.34 -8.05
CA GLU A 110 7.77 -1.27 -6.68
C GLU A 110 7.35 -2.64 -6.14
N GLN A 111 7.10 -3.61 -7.04
CA GLN A 111 6.69 -4.97 -6.67
C GLN A 111 5.53 -4.95 -5.67
N GLU A 112 4.52 -4.13 -5.99
CA GLU A 112 3.42 -3.83 -5.10
C GLU A 112 2.46 -5.02 -4.95
N ILE A 113 2.09 -5.27 -3.69
CA ILE A 113 0.94 -6.08 -3.30
C ILE A 113 -0.09 -5.13 -2.66
N ALA A 114 -1.18 -4.89 -3.37
CA ALA A 114 -2.27 -4.03 -2.92
C ALA A 114 -3.22 -4.80 -2.00
N ILE A 115 -3.31 -4.42 -0.71
CA ILE A 115 -4.16 -5.11 0.27
C ILE A 115 -5.49 -4.34 0.42
N PRO A 116 -6.62 -4.91 -0.02
CA PRO A 116 -7.92 -4.26 0.12
C PRO A 116 -8.38 -4.26 1.58
N TYR A 117 -9.05 -3.18 1.99
CA TYR A 117 -9.65 -2.95 3.30
C TYR A 117 -8.65 -2.86 4.47
N GLY A 118 -7.37 -2.68 4.14
CA GLY A 118 -6.29 -2.52 5.11
C GLY A 118 -5.80 -3.83 5.73
N ILE A 119 -4.80 -3.69 6.60
CA ILE A 119 -4.10 -4.83 7.21
C ILE A 119 -4.68 -5.08 8.60
N ASN A 120 -5.16 -6.30 8.84
CA ASN A 120 -5.55 -6.71 10.19
C ASN A 120 -4.33 -6.60 11.14
N PRO A 121 -4.42 -5.90 12.29
CA PRO A 121 -3.30 -5.75 13.20
C PRO A 121 -2.63 -7.07 13.57
N LYS A 122 -3.35 -8.18 13.68
CA LYS A 122 -2.79 -9.52 13.96
C LYS A 122 -1.81 -10.04 12.90
N ASN A 123 -1.84 -9.47 11.70
CA ASN A 123 -0.93 -9.80 10.61
C ASN A 123 0.31 -8.92 10.59
N ILE A 124 0.35 -7.82 11.34
CA ILE A 124 1.57 -7.04 11.54
C ILE A 124 2.46 -7.81 12.50
N LEU A 125 3.66 -8.19 12.07
CA LEU A 125 4.65 -8.93 12.87
C LEU A 125 5.44 -7.98 13.77
N GLY A 126 5.72 -6.79 13.27
CA GLY A 126 6.46 -5.77 13.99
C GLY A 126 6.88 -4.63 13.09
N VAL A 127 7.56 -3.66 13.69
CA VAL A 127 8.03 -2.46 13.02
C VAL A 127 9.50 -2.21 13.32
N THR A 128 10.26 -1.78 12.32
CA THR A 128 11.67 -1.42 12.43
C THR A 128 11.84 0.04 12.03
N PRO A 129 12.41 0.92 12.89
CA PRO A 129 12.72 2.28 12.49
C PRO A 129 13.80 2.28 11.41
N VAL A 130 13.74 3.23 10.49
CA VAL A 130 14.74 3.43 9.44
C VAL A 130 15.17 4.89 9.41
N ASP A 131 16.46 5.14 9.33
CA ASP A 131 16.97 6.50 9.17
C ASP A 131 16.86 6.98 7.71
N LYS A 132 17.00 8.29 7.50
CA LYS A 132 16.95 8.90 6.16
C LYS A 132 18.01 8.38 5.17
N ASN A 133 19.03 7.66 5.63
CA ASN A 133 20.03 7.05 4.74
C ASN A 133 19.62 5.62 4.34
N GLY A 134 18.43 5.18 4.75
CA GLY A 134 17.93 3.83 4.52
C GLY A 134 18.48 2.79 5.50
N LYS A 135 19.17 3.20 6.56
CA LYS A 135 19.71 2.26 7.54
C LYS A 135 18.64 1.87 8.55
N LEU A 136 18.33 0.58 8.62
CA LEU A 136 17.45 0.02 9.64
C LEU A 136 18.07 0.15 11.03
N GLY A 137 17.20 0.39 12.02
CA GLY A 137 17.56 0.38 13.42
C GLY A 137 18.09 -0.98 13.88
N ASN A 138 18.82 -0.96 14.99
CA ASN A 138 19.35 -2.16 15.64
C ASN A 138 18.30 -2.95 16.44
N HIS A 139 17.02 -2.59 16.33
CA HIS A 139 15.93 -3.23 17.05
C HIS A 139 14.64 -3.14 16.23
N SER A 140 13.72 -4.07 16.51
CA SER A 140 12.35 -4.06 16.00
C SER A 140 11.38 -4.17 17.17
N ILE A 141 10.25 -3.48 17.08
CA ILE A 141 9.15 -3.59 18.02
C ILE A 141 8.21 -4.67 17.49
N LEU A 142 8.14 -5.81 18.18
CA LEU A 142 7.27 -6.91 17.80
C LEU A 142 5.83 -6.66 18.26
N ASN A 143 4.88 -7.02 17.40
CA ASN A 143 3.47 -7.04 17.75
C ASN A 143 3.14 -8.37 18.42
N ARG A 144 2.58 -8.34 19.63
CA ARG A 144 2.30 -9.52 20.47
C ARG A 144 0.81 -9.76 20.63
#